data_AF-A0AAU3N014-F1
#
_entry.id   AF-A0AAU3N014-F1
#
_cell.length_a   1.000
_cell.length_b   1.000
_cell.length_c   1.000
_cell.angle_alpha   90.00
_cell.angle_beta   90.00
_cell.angle_gamma   90.00
#
_symmetry.space_group_name_H-M   'P 1'
#
loop_
_entity.id
_entity.type
_entity.pdbx_description
1 polymer ?
#
loop_
_entity_poly.entity_id
_entity_poly.type
_entity_poly.pdbx_seq_one_letter_code
_entity_poly.pdbx_strand_id
1 'polypeptide(L)'
;MTETPQMWWPTAVLALVLFGDALMSVRPPGFIQGCLDGVGFPRDWWWTLIAIKLLATAGLIAGLKYHGIGFAANAGVIAYFLAASYAHYRARFLKQEFWVNCLGMLGLSVAVLVFSYAV
;
A
#
# COMPACT_ATOMS: atom_id res chain seq x y z
N MET A 1 -21.00 -15.39 2.58
CA MET A 1 -21.72 -14.64 1.53
C MET A 1 -21.34 -13.17 1.68
N THR A 2 -20.23 -12.70 1.09
CA THR A 2 -19.86 -11.26 1.00
C THR A 2 -18.48 -11.15 0.34
N GLU A 3 -18.41 -11.40 -0.97
CA GLU A 3 -17.13 -11.36 -1.71
C GLU A 3 -16.98 -10.08 -2.56
N THR A 4 -17.93 -9.15 -2.49
CA THR A 4 -17.80 -7.78 -3.03
C THR A 4 -17.78 -6.82 -1.86
N PRO A 5 -16.96 -5.74 -1.92
CA PRO A 5 -16.94 -4.76 -0.84
C PRO A 5 -18.35 -4.21 -0.62
N GLN A 6 -18.89 -4.40 0.59
CA GLN A 6 -20.24 -3.98 0.97
C GLN A 6 -20.37 -2.45 0.87
N MET A 7 -19.25 -1.77 1.11
CA MET A 7 -19.03 -0.35 0.88
C MET A 7 -17.93 -0.19 -0.18
N TRP A 8 -18.26 0.30 -1.38
CA TRP A 8 -17.30 0.41 -2.49
C TRP A 8 -16.31 1.58 -2.36
N TRP A 9 -16.71 2.67 -1.70
CA TRP A 9 -15.94 3.91 -1.64
C TRP A 9 -14.63 3.81 -0.84
N PRO A 10 -14.51 3.06 0.29
CA PRO A 10 -13.24 2.92 1.00
C PRO A 10 -12.19 2.19 0.17
N THR A 11 -12.61 1.16 -0.57
CA THR A 11 -11.76 0.42 -1.52
C THR A 11 -11.31 1.32 -2.66
N ALA A 12 -12.20 2.16 -3.20
CA ALA A 12 -11.87 3.15 -4.23
C ALA A 12 -10.90 4.23 -3.73
N VAL A 13 -11.08 4.73 -2.50
CA VAL A 13 -10.17 5.69 -1.86
C VAL A 13 -8.78 5.07 -1.68
N LEU A 14 -8.69 3.83 -1.18
CA LEU A 14 -7.41 3.14 -1.04
C LEU A 14 -6.73 2.97 -2.40
N ALA A 15 -7.48 2.59 -3.44
CA ALA A 15 -6.95 2.44 -4.79
C ALA A 15 -6.39 3.77 -5.33
N LEU A 16 -7.09 4.89 -5.12
CA LEU A 16 -6.64 6.23 -5.52
C LEU A 16 -5.39 6.66 -4.76
N VAL A 17 -5.34 6.42 -3.45
CA VAL A 17 -4.19 6.73 -2.60
C VAL A 17 -2.95 5.94 -3.03
N LEU A 18 -3.08 4.64 -3.28
CA LEU A 18 -2.00 3.79 -3.79
C LEU A 18 -1.57 4.19 -5.19
N PHE A 19 -2.50 4.62 -6.04
CA PHE A 19 -2.18 5.11 -7.38
C PHE A 19 -1.37 6.41 -7.33
N GLY A 20 -1.77 7.35 -6.47
CA GLY A 20 -1.01 8.58 -6.23
C GLY A 20 0.39 8.30 -5.68
N ASP A 21 0.50 7.35 -4.75
CA ASP A 21 1.79 6.91 -4.19
C ASP A 21 2.68 6.20 -5.24
N ALA A 22 2.10 5.41 -6.13
CA ALA A 22 2.81 4.84 -7.28
C ALA A 22 3.36 5.94 -8.21
N LEU A 23 2.54 6.96 -8.50
CA LEU A 23 2.94 8.07 -9.37
C LEU A 23 4.06 8.90 -8.74
N MET A 24 3.98 9.19 -7.44
CA MET A 24 5.07 9.84 -6.70
C MET A 24 6.35 8.99 -6.70
N SER A 25 6.23 7.66 -6.74
CA SER A 25 7.36 6.74 -6.77
C SER A 25 8.05 6.66 -8.15
N VAL A 26 7.40 7.11 -9.23
CA VAL A 26 8.03 7.21 -10.57
C VAL A 26 9.15 8.24 -10.61
N ARG A 27 8.96 9.37 -9.92
CA ARG A 27 10.00 10.37 -9.68
C ARG A 27 10.04 10.66 -8.18
N PRO A 28 10.72 9.81 -7.40
CA PRO A 28 10.67 9.87 -5.96
C PRO A 28 11.21 11.24 -5.51
N PRO A 29 10.40 12.06 -4.82
CA PRO A 29 10.89 13.27 -4.18
C PRO A 29 11.94 12.94 -3.12
N GLY A 30 12.76 13.92 -2.74
CA GLY A 30 13.92 13.70 -1.86
C GLY A 30 13.61 12.99 -0.54
N PHE A 31 12.38 13.12 -0.03
CA PHE A 31 11.92 12.35 1.13
C PHE A 31 11.87 10.84 0.83
N ILE A 32 11.16 10.40 -0.23
CA ILE A 32 11.10 8.97 -0.61
C ILE A 32 12.50 8.41 -0.85
N GLN A 33 13.38 9.18 -1.49
CA GLN A 33 14.76 8.75 -1.72
C GLN A 33 15.51 8.54 -0.40
N GLY A 34 15.45 9.50 0.53
CA GLY A 34 16.06 9.37 1.85
C GLY A 34 15.49 8.22 2.67
N CYS A 35 14.20 7.93 2.49
CA CYS A 35 13.50 6.80 3.10
C CYS A 35 14.04 5.46 2.59
N LEU A 36 14.13 5.31 1.26
CA LEU A 36 14.62 4.10 0.59
C LEU A 36 16.11 3.87 0.83
N ASP A 37 16.92 4.93 0.75
CA ASP A 37 18.35 4.87 1.08
C ASP A 37 18.54 4.54 2.58
N GLY A 38 17.68 5.10 3.46
CA GLY A 38 17.69 4.86 4.90
C GLY A 38 17.41 3.41 5.31
N VAL A 39 16.63 2.66 4.51
CA VAL A 39 16.42 1.22 4.68
C VAL A 39 17.37 0.35 3.84
N GLY A 40 18.28 0.98 3.08
CA GLY A 40 19.25 0.30 2.22
C GLY A 40 18.63 -0.40 1.01
N PHE A 41 17.50 0.10 0.48
CA PHE A 41 16.83 -0.51 -0.66
C PHE A 41 17.54 -0.16 -1.98
N PRO A 42 17.99 -1.15 -2.78
CA PRO A 42 18.78 -0.90 -3.99
C PRO A 42 18.05 0.00 -4.99
N ARG A 43 18.72 1.03 -5.50
CA ARG A 43 18.14 1.99 -6.45
C ARG A 43 17.64 1.33 -7.75
N ASP A 44 18.35 0.32 -8.23
CA ASP A 44 17.97 -0.46 -9.41
C ASP A 44 16.66 -1.24 -9.23
N TRP A 45 16.18 -1.39 -7.99
CA TRP A 45 14.96 -2.12 -7.65
C TRP A 45 13.78 -1.21 -7.33
N TRP A 46 13.95 0.12 -7.36
CA TRP A 46 12.88 1.08 -7.02
C TRP A 46 11.63 0.94 -7.90
N TRP A 47 11.80 0.53 -9.15
CA TRP A 47 10.68 0.24 -10.07
C TRP A 47 9.76 -0.87 -9.54
N THR A 48 10.28 -1.80 -8.74
CA THR A 48 9.50 -2.88 -8.14
C THR A 48 8.42 -2.32 -7.22
N LEU A 49 8.71 -1.24 -6.49
CA LEU A 49 7.75 -0.58 -5.62
C LEU A 49 6.61 0.05 -6.43
N ILE A 50 6.92 0.61 -7.59
CA ILE A 50 5.92 1.14 -8.53
C ILE A 50 5.04 -0.01 -9.03
N ALA A 51 5.66 -1.11 -9.48
CA ALA A 51 4.95 -2.27 -10.00
C ALA A 51 3.99 -2.88 -8.96
N ILE A 52 4.44 -3.08 -7.72
CA ILE A 52 3.62 -3.61 -6.63
C ILE A 52 2.43 -2.69 -6.33
N LYS A 53 2.65 -1.37 -6.24
CA LYS A 53 1.58 -0.40 -5.97
C LYS A 53 0.56 -0.34 -7.10
N LEU A 54 1.01 -0.39 -8.36
CA LEU A 54 0.11 -0.43 -9.52
C LEU A 54 -0.68 -1.74 -9.59
N LEU A 55 -0.06 -2.88 -9.28
CA LEU A 55 -0.75 -4.17 -9.19
C LEU A 55 -1.80 -4.15 -8.07
N ALA A 56 -1.47 -3.56 -6.93
CA ALA A 56 -2.42 -3.37 -5.83
C ALA A 56 -3.60 -2.47 -6.25
N THR A 57 -3.34 -1.32 -6.86
CA THR A 57 -4.39 -0.44 -7.42
C THR A 57 -5.27 -1.19 -8.42
N ALA A 58 -4.67 -1.91 -9.37
CA ALA A 58 -5.41 -2.68 -10.36
C ALA A 58 -6.26 -3.79 -9.72
N GLY A 59 -5.71 -4.50 -8.74
CA GLY A 59 -6.41 -5.52 -7.96
C GLY A 59 -7.58 -4.97 -7.16
N LEU A 60 -7.42 -3.82 -6.51
CA LEU A 60 -8.50 -3.16 -5.77
C LEU A 60 -9.62 -2.67 -6.71
N ILE A 61 -9.28 -2.09 -7.87
CA ILE A 61 -10.25 -1.66 -8.87
C ILE A 61 -10.98 -2.87 -9.47
N ALA A 62 -10.26 -3.94 -9.82
CA ALA A 62 -10.85 -5.18 -10.30
C ALA A 62 -11.75 -5.80 -9.23
N GLY A 63 -11.35 -5.74 -7.96
CA GLY A 63 -12.11 -6.17 -6.80
C GLY A 63 -13.45 -5.48 -6.57
N LEU A 64 -13.69 -4.32 -7.19
CA LEU A 64 -15.00 -3.68 -7.18
C LEU A 64 -16.04 -4.45 -8.03
N LYS A 65 -15.58 -5.19 -9.05
CA LYS A 65 -16.45 -5.97 -9.95
C LYS A 65 -16.35 -7.48 -9.74
N TYR A 66 -15.18 -7.97 -9.36
CA TYR A 66 -14.90 -9.39 -9.25
C TYR A 66 -14.80 -9.81 -7.79
N HIS A 67 -15.61 -10.82 -7.45
CA HIS A 67 -15.69 -11.38 -6.11
C HIS A 67 -14.32 -11.90 -5.62
N GLY A 68 -13.95 -11.57 -4.38
CA GLY A 68 -12.73 -12.05 -3.69
C GLY A 68 -11.43 -11.37 -4.10
N ILE A 69 -11.36 -10.76 -5.29
CA ILE A 69 -10.14 -10.09 -5.80
C ILE A 69 -9.78 -8.88 -4.92
N GLY A 70 -10.78 -8.08 -4.53
CA GLY A 70 -10.52 -6.89 -3.71
C GLY A 70 -9.98 -7.23 -2.32
N PHE A 71 -10.48 -8.32 -1.72
CA PHE A 71 -9.98 -8.82 -0.45
C PHE A 71 -8.52 -9.30 -0.58
N ALA A 72 -8.23 -10.12 -1.58
CA ALA A 72 -6.87 -10.62 -1.83
C ALA A 72 -5.89 -9.48 -2.13
N ALA A 73 -6.30 -8.49 -2.93
CA ALA A 73 -5.49 -7.30 -3.22
C ALA A 73 -5.21 -6.51 -1.94
N ASN A 74 -6.22 -6.25 -1.11
CA ASN A 74 -6.02 -5.51 0.14
C ASN A 74 -5.17 -6.29 1.15
N ALA A 75 -5.34 -7.61 1.26
CA ALA A 75 -4.46 -8.46 2.07
C ALA A 75 -2.99 -8.37 1.59
N GLY A 76 -2.76 -8.34 0.27
CA GLY A 76 -1.44 -8.10 -0.31
C GLY A 76 -0.86 -6.73 0.04
N VAL A 77 -1.70 -5.68 0.03
CA VAL A 77 -1.30 -4.33 0.46
C VAL A 77 -0.86 -4.32 1.92
N ILE A 78 -1.61 -4.96 2.82
CA ILE A 78 -1.26 -5.10 4.24
C ILE A 78 0.08 -5.84 4.36
N ALA A 79 0.25 -6.96 3.67
CA ALA A 79 1.50 -7.73 3.71
C ALA A 79 2.71 -6.91 3.22
N TYR A 80 2.53 -6.12 2.16
CA TYR A 80 3.56 -5.21 1.65
C TYR A 80 3.96 -4.17 2.72
N PHE A 81 3.00 -3.51 3.36
CA PHE A 81 3.30 -2.50 4.38
C PHE A 81 3.86 -3.09 5.67
N LEU A 82 3.53 -4.33 6.01
CA LEU A 82 4.17 -5.07 7.11
C LEU A 82 5.65 -5.36 6.79
N ALA A 83 5.94 -5.82 5.57
CA ALA A 83 7.32 -6.05 5.13
C ALA A 83 8.12 -4.74 5.10
N ALA A 84 7.53 -3.65 4.60
CA ALA A 84 8.14 -2.32 4.64
C ALA A 84 8.40 -1.87 6.09
N SER A 85 7.43 -2.07 6.99
CA SER A 85 7.57 -1.72 8.41
C SER A 85 8.70 -2.50 9.07
N TYR A 86 8.84 -3.79 8.76
CA TYR A 86 9.95 -4.61 9.24
C TYR A 86 11.30 -4.11 8.72
N ALA A 87 11.40 -3.71 7.45
CA ALA A 87 12.62 -3.15 6.88
C ALA A 87 13.05 -1.85 7.59
N HIS A 88 12.08 -0.96 7.87
CA HIS A 88 12.31 0.26 8.65
C HIS A 88 12.78 -0.04 10.08
N TYR A 89 12.14 -0.99 10.75
CA TYR A 89 12.53 -1.43 12.09
C TYR A 89 13.96 -2.00 12.09
N ARG A 90 14.29 -2.87 11.12
CA ARG A 90 15.62 -3.48 11.00
C ARG A 90 16.71 -2.43 10.75
N ALA A 91 16.42 -1.42 9.93
CA ALA A 91 17.34 -0.33 9.65
C ALA A 91 17.40 0.73 10.78
N ARG A 92 16.59 0.58 11.84
CA ARG A 92 16.39 1.59 12.90
C ARG A 92 16.02 2.98 12.34
N PHE A 93 15.41 3.02 11.16
CA PHE A 93 15.04 4.24 10.46
C PHE A 93 13.56 4.53 10.70
N LEU A 94 13.24 5.01 11.90
CA LEU A 94 11.88 5.23 12.39
C LEU A 94 11.50 6.72 12.42
N LYS A 95 11.82 7.44 11.34
CA LYS A 95 11.51 8.88 11.21
C LYS A 95 10.04 9.11 10.84
N GLN A 96 9.69 10.36 10.57
CA GLN A 96 8.34 10.78 10.15
C GLN A 96 7.81 9.97 8.94
N GLU A 97 8.70 9.54 8.05
CA GLU A 97 8.34 8.76 6.86
C GLU A 97 7.80 7.36 7.20
N PHE A 98 8.36 6.71 8.23
CA PHE A 98 7.85 5.44 8.74
C PHE A 98 6.46 5.60 9.37
N TRP A 99 6.27 6.63 10.19
CA TRP A 99 5.01 6.87 10.90
C TRP A 99 3.88 7.32 9.98
N VAL A 100 4.13 8.31 9.13
CA VAL A 100 3.09 8.91 8.27
C VAL A 100 2.82 8.06 7.04
N ASN A 101 3.86 7.53 6.39
CA ASN A 101 3.70 6.82 5.13
C ASN A 101 3.45 5.32 5.36
N CYS A 102 4.39 4.61 6.01
CA CYS A 102 4.23 3.15 6.23
C CYS A 102 3.09 2.80 7.19
N LEU A 103 3.13 3.32 8.42
CA LEU A 103 2.10 3.02 9.43
C LEU A 103 0.75 3.64 9.07
N GLY A 104 0.73 4.84 8.49
CA GLY A 104 -0.48 5.49 8.00
C GLY A 104 -1.17 4.66 6.91
N MET A 105 -0.43 4.22 5.89
CA MET A 105 -0.98 3.37 4.83
C MET A 105 -1.38 1.97 5.34
N LEU A 106 -0.60 1.38 6.26
CA LEU A 106 -0.97 0.11 6.89
C LEU A 106 -2.29 0.24 7.65
N GLY A 107 -2.42 1.28 8.47
CA GLY A 107 -3.64 1.58 9.21
C GLY A 107 -4.84 1.82 8.29
N LEU A 108 -4.65 2.60 7.22
CA LEU A 108 -5.68 2.83 6.20
C LEU A 108 -6.11 1.51 5.52
N SER A 109 -5.15 0.67 5.14
CA SER A 109 -5.42 -0.61 4.47
C SER A 109 -6.19 -1.59 5.37
N VAL A 110 -5.80 -1.67 6.65
CA VAL A 110 -6.50 -2.45 7.67
C VAL A 110 -7.91 -1.91 7.89
N ALA A 111 -8.06 -0.58 8.03
CA ALA A 111 -9.37 0.04 8.18
C ALA A 111 -10.27 -0.28 6.98
N VAL A 112 -9.76 -0.15 5.75
CA VAL A 112 -10.50 -0.47 4.52
C VAL A 112 -10.88 -1.94 4.47
N LEU A 113 -10.01 -2.85 4.93
CA LEU A 113 -10.32 -4.29 4.99
C LEU A 113 -11.49 -4.54 5.95
N VAL A 114 -11.42 -3.97 7.16
CA VAL A 114 -12.46 -4.13 8.18
C VAL A 114 -13.78 -3.50 7.72
N PHE A 115 -13.76 -2.24 7.28
CA PHE A 115 -14.97 -1.52 6.89
C PHE A 115 -15.59 -1.99 5.57
N SER A 116 -14.83 -2.57 4.65
CA SER A 116 -15.38 -3.01 3.36
C SER A 116 -15.83 -4.47 3.37
N TYR A 117 -15.31 -5.31 4.28
CA TYR A 117 -15.54 -6.76 4.27
C TYR A 117 -16.02 -7.35 5.60
N ALA A 118 -15.87 -6.66 6.74
CA ALA A 118 -16.30 -7.15 8.05
C ALA A 118 -17.51 -6.41 8.65
N VAL A 119 -17.90 -5.27 8.08
CA VAL A 119 -19.03 -4.42 8.49
C VAL A 119 -19.99 -4.26 7.30
#